data_AF-A0A1F1L6F6-F1
#
_entry.id   AF-A0A1F1L6F6-F1
#
_cell.length_a   1.000
_cell.length_b   1.000
_cell.length_c   1.000
_cell.angle_alpha   90.00
_cell.angle_beta   90.00
_cell.angle_gamma   90.00
#
_symmetry.space_group_name_H-M   'P 1'
#
loop_
_entity.id
_entity.type
_entity.pdbx_description
1 polymer ?
#
loop_
_entity_poly.entity_id
_entity_poly.type
_entity_poly.pdbx_seq_one_letter_code
_entity_poly.pdbx_strand_id
1 'polypeptide(L)'
;MNNKLSREELIDLVNIIMNSGVDSKTGKEYTDSEVIRMVQIFESNITSPDGSDLIFYPDLCGLKIDASAEEIVDAGLNYKAGENN
;
A
#
# COMPACT_ATOMS: atom_id res chain seq x y z
N MET A 1 14.00 12.70 4.03
CA MET A 1 13.51 12.34 5.37
C MET A 1 13.10 10.88 5.31
N ASN A 2 13.85 9.98 5.94
CA ASN A 2 13.52 8.55 5.99
C ASN A 2 12.67 8.27 7.23
N ASN A 3 11.43 8.76 7.26
CA ASN A 3 10.48 8.32 8.28
C ASN A 3 9.85 7.03 7.78
N LYS A 4 10.47 5.90 8.16
CA LYS A 4 9.84 4.59 7.95
C LYS A 4 8.58 4.53 8.81
N LEU A 5 7.43 4.36 8.17
CA LEU A 5 6.18 4.07 8.85
C LEU A 5 6.20 2.66 9.43
N SER A 6 5.48 2.48 10.53
CA SER A 6 5.16 1.17 11.06
C SER A 6 4.22 0.40 10.11
N ARG A 7 4.16 -0.92 10.28
CA ARG A 7 3.24 -1.78 9.52
C ARG A 7 1.78 -1.30 9.67
N GLU A 8 1.36 -0.94 10.89
CA GLU A 8 0.01 -0.47 11.17
C GLU A 8 -0.31 0.86 10.47
N GLU A 9 0.63 1.81 10.49
CA GLU A 9 0.49 3.08 9.76
C GLU A 9 0.41 2.88 8.24
N LEU A 10 1.13 1.89 7.70
CA LEU A 10 1.03 1.53 6.27
C LEU A 10 -0.32 0.90 5.93
N ILE A 11 -0.86 0.04 6.81
CA ILE A 11 -2.19 -0.56 6.62
C ILE A 11 -3.26 0.51 6.61
N ASP A 12 -3.21 1.46 7.55
CA ASP A 12 -4.14 2.57 7.59
C ASP A 12 -4.06 3.44 6.33
N LEU A 13 -2.84 3.71 5.87
CA LEU A 13 -2.62 4.47 4.64
C LEU A 13 -3.16 3.73 3.40
N VAL A 14 -2.90 2.43 3.26
CA VAL A 14 -3.39 1.62 2.14
C VAL A 14 -4.92 1.53 2.15
N ASN A 15 -5.54 1.37 3.32
CA ASN A 15 -7.00 1.37 3.45
C ASN A 15 -7.62 2.68 2.95
N ILE A 16 -7.01 3.83 3.27
CA ILE A 16 -7.49 5.13 2.77
C ILE A 16 -7.42 5.19 1.23
N ILE A 17 -6.32 4.72 0.65
CA ILE A 17 -6.14 4.70 -0.82
C ILE A 17 -7.18 3.79 -1.48
N MET A 18 -7.34 2.56 -0.97
CA MET A 18 -8.31 1.58 -1.48
C MET A 18 -9.75 2.08 -1.36
N ASN A 19 -10.05 2.87 -0.33
CA ASN A 19 -11.36 3.47 -0.12
C ASN A 19 -11.52 4.84 -0.80
N SER A 20 -10.91 5.02 -1.97
CA SER A 20 -11.02 6.24 -2.79
C SER A 20 -10.65 7.54 -2.05
N GLY A 21 -9.66 7.48 -1.15
CA GLY A 21 -9.22 8.63 -0.38
C GLY A 21 -10.12 8.96 0.82
N VAL A 22 -10.95 8.02 1.31
CA VAL A 22 -11.79 8.23 2.49
C VAL A 22 -11.30 7.39 3.67
N ASP A 23 -10.94 8.04 4.77
CA ASP A 23 -10.62 7.37 6.03
C ASP A 23 -11.91 6.89 6.71
N SER A 24 -12.10 5.58 6.77
CA SER A 24 -13.28 4.96 7.38
C SER A 24 -13.36 5.15 8.90
N LYS A 25 -12.25 5.46 9.58
CA LYS A 25 -12.21 5.68 11.03
C LYS A 25 -12.66 7.08 11.40
N THR A 26 -12.29 8.08 10.60
CA THR A 26 -12.53 9.50 10.90
C THR A 26 -13.60 10.14 10.01
N GLY A 27 -13.96 9.50 8.89
CA GLY A 27 -14.82 10.08 7.85
C GLY A 27 -14.13 11.18 7.04
N LYS A 28 -12.81 11.38 7.19
CA LYS A 28 -12.07 12.39 6.46
C LYS A 28 -11.90 11.98 5.01
N GLU A 29 -12.23 12.88 4.10
CA GLU A 29 -11.93 12.76 2.67
C GLU A 29 -10.61 13.48 2.34
N TYR A 30 -9.79 12.85 1.52
CA TYR A 30 -8.52 13.38 1.03
C TYR A 30 -8.64 13.76 -0.44
N THR A 31 -7.96 14.83 -0.81
CA THR A 31 -7.87 15.26 -2.21
C THR A 31 -7.01 14.31 -3.04
N ASP A 32 -7.19 14.30 -4.36
CA ASP A 32 -6.36 13.51 -5.29
C ASP A 32 -4.86 13.74 -5.08
N SER A 33 -4.47 14.99 -4.81
CA SER A 33 -3.07 15.34 -4.54
C SER A 33 -2.54 14.73 -3.24
N GLU A 34 -3.38 14.63 -2.22
CA GLU A 34 -3.04 13.97 -0.96
C GLU A 34 -2.97 12.45 -1.14
N VAL A 35 -3.89 11.85 -1.90
CA VAL A 35 -3.88 10.42 -2.23
C VAL A 35 -2.62 10.06 -3.02
N ILE A 36 -2.25 10.85 -4.04
CA ILE A 36 -0.99 10.67 -4.77
C ILE A 36 0.22 10.70 -3.82
N ARG A 37 0.23 11.62 -2.85
CA ARG A 37 1.30 11.69 -1.86
C ARG A 37 1.31 10.48 -0.93
N MET A 38 0.15 9.93 -0.57
CA MET A 38 0.06 8.68 0.18
C MET A 38 0.64 7.50 -0.60
N VAL A 39 0.34 7.39 -1.90
CA VAL A 39 0.91 6.36 -2.77
C VAL A 39 2.44 6.45 -2.78
N GLN A 40 3.00 7.66 -2.95
CA GLN A 40 4.45 7.87 -2.90
C GLN A 40 5.06 7.50 -1.53
N ILE A 41 4.34 7.78 -0.45
CA ILE A 41 4.76 7.39 0.90
C ILE A 41 4.78 5.86 1.01
N PHE A 42 3.74 5.15 0.55
CA PHE A 42 3.71 3.69 0.53
C PHE A 42 4.91 3.11 -0.23
N GLU A 43 5.13 3.55 -1.48
CA GLU A 43 6.24 3.08 -2.33
C GLU A 43 7.61 3.28 -1.66
N SER A 44 7.82 4.41 -0.98
CA SER A 44 9.07 4.69 -0.27
C SER A 44 9.30 3.84 0.99
N ASN A 45 8.27 3.15 1.48
CA ASN A 45 8.32 2.35 2.71
C ASN A 45 8.43 0.85 2.48
N ILE A 46 8.10 0.38 1.28
CA ILE A 46 8.14 -1.03 0.90
C ILE A 46 9.48 -1.41 0.24
N THR A 47 9.74 -2.71 0.14
CA THR A 47 10.90 -3.28 -0.54
C THR A 47 10.55 -3.89 -1.89
N SER A 48 9.26 -4.18 -2.11
CA SER A 48 8.77 -4.73 -3.39
C SER A 48 9.00 -3.76 -4.56
N PRO A 49 9.52 -4.24 -5.70
CA PRO A 49 9.65 -3.45 -6.92
C PRO A 49 8.30 -3.13 -7.57
N ASP A 50 7.24 -3.85 -7.20
CA ASP A 50 5.90 -3.68 -7.77
C ASP A 50 5.27 -2.34 -7.35
N GLY A 51 5.78 -1.71 -6.29
CA GLY A 51 5.36 -0.35 -5.92
C GLY A 51 3.85 -0.26 -5.67
N SER A 52 3.22 0.75 -6.25
CA SER A 52 1.77 0.97 -6.16
C SER A 52 0.92 -0.02 -6.95
N ASP A 53 1.50 -0.86 -7.82
CA ASP A 53 0.74 -1.93 -8.50
C ASP A 53 0.19 -2.94 -7.50
N LEU A 54 0.83 -3.10 -6.33
CA LEU A 54 0.28 -3.90 -5.23
C LEU A 54 -1.09 -3.41 -4.76
N ILE A 55 -1.41 -2.13 -4.92
CA ILE A 55 -2.70 -1.53 -4.54
C ILE A 55 -3.68 -1.56 -5.70
N PHE A 56 -3.23 -1.17 -6.90
CA PHE A 56 -4.13 -0.95 -8.05
C PHE A 56 -4.33 -2.18 -8.94
N TYR A 57 -3.35 -3.08 -8.96
CA TYR A 57 -3.32 -4.28 -9.79
C TYR A 57 -2.73 -5.49 -9.03
N PRO A 58 -3.28 -5.84 -7.84
CA PRO A 58 -2.70 -6.86 -6.98
C PRO A 58 -2.57 -8.23 -7.66
N ASP A 59 -3.45 -8.57 -8.59
CA ASP A 59 -3.40 -9.81 -9.37
C ASP A 59 -2.17 -9.91 -10.29
N LEU A 60 -1.68 -8.78 -10.80
CA LEU A 60 -0.44 -8.73 -11.59
C LEU A 60 0.81 -8.91 -10.70
N CYS A 61 0.68 -8.67 -9.39
CA CYS A 61 1.73 -8.83 -8.40
C CYS A 61 1.67 -10.18 -7.66
N GLY A 62 0.82 -11.11 -8.11
CA GLY A 62 0.66 -12.43 -7.50
C GLY A 62 -0.20 -12.45 -6.24
N LEU A 63 -0.93 -11.38 -5.95
CA LEU A 63 -1.97 -11.32 -4.93
C LEU A 63 -3.35 -11.63 -5.54
N LYS A 64 -4.39 -11.66 -4.71
CA LYS A 64 -5.77 -11.75 -5.20
C LYS A 64 -6.27 -10.36 -5.60
N ILE A 65 -7.23 -10.30 -6.52
CA ILE A 65 -7.87 -9.05 -6.94
C ILE A 65 -8.54 -8.30 -5.77
N ASP A 66 -8.97 -9.03 -4.74
CA ASP A 66 -9.60 -8.53 -3.52
C ASP A 66 -8.67 -8.59 -2.30
N ALA A 67 -7.35 -8.55 -2.53
CA ALA A 67 -6.36 -8.54 -1.46
C ALA A 67 -6.63 -7.43 -0.45
N SER A 68 -6.55 -7.79 0.83
CA SER A 68 -6.69 -6.87 1.95
C SER A 68 -5.50 -5.90 2.05
N ALA A 69 -5.69 -4.76 2.72
CA ALA A 69 -4.60 -3.82 2.99
C ALA A 69 -3.43 -4.50 3.75
N GLU A 70 -3.74 -5.45 4.63
CA GLU A 70 -2.76 -6.27 5.33
C GLU A 70 -1.93 -7.12 4.37
N GLU A 71 -2.57 -7.84 3.44
CA GLU A 71 -1.88 -8.66 2.44
C GLU A 71 -0.99 -7.81 1.52
N ILE A 72 -1.49 -6.64 1.11
CA ILE A 72 -0.75 -5.68 0.27
C ILE A 72 0.50 -5.15 1.01
N VAL A 73 0.35 -4.75 2.27
CA VAL A 73 1.47 -4.24 3.07
C VAL A 73 2.47 -5.36 3.35
N ASP A 74 2.01 -6.56 3.67
CA ASP A 74 2.89 -7.70 3.92
C ASP A 74 3.67 -8.12 2.68
N ALA A 75 3.05 -8.10 1.49
CA ALA A 75 3.72 -8.34 0.23
C ALA A 75 4.77 -7.25 -0.07
N GLY A 76 4.41 -5.98 0.18
CA GLY A 76 5.31 -4.85 0.00
C GLY A 76 6.55 -4.91 0.91
N LEU A 77 6.37 -5.24 2.19
CA LEU A 77 7.46 -5.25 3.18
C LEU A 77 8.34 -6.50 3.09
N ASN A 78 7.74 -7.66 2.79
CA ASN A 78 8.42 -8.96 2.83
C ASN A 78 8.85 -9.47 1.46
N TYR A 79 8.93 -8.58 0.45
CA TYR A 79 9.45 -8.96 -0.85
C TYR A 79 10.87 -9.53 -0.72
N LYS A 80 11.03 -10.80 -1.06
CA LYS A 80 12.34 -11.46 -1.17
C LYS A 80 12.63 -11.66 -2.65
N ALA A 81 13.61 -10.92 -3.16
CA ALA A 81 14.15 -11.18 -4.48
C ALA A 81 14.71 -12.62 -4.53
N GLY A 82 14.01 -13.55 -5.17
CA GLY A 82 14.57 -14.85 -5.57
C GLY A 82 13.96 -16.14 -4.98
N GLU A 83 12.79 -16.15 -4.34
CA GLU A 83 12.10 -17.43 -4.03
C GLU A 83 11.17 -17.87 -5.18
N ASN A 84 11.73 -18.03 -6.39
CA ASN A 84 11.13 -18.87 -7.42
C ASN A 84 11.85 -20.22 -7.37
N ASN A 85 11.27 -21.19 -6.66
CA ASN A 85 11.64 -22.60 -6.77
C ASN A 85 10.96 -23.23 -7.99
#